data_AF-A0AAN6RY58-F1
#
_entry.id   AF-A0AAN6RY58-F1
#
_cell.length_a   1.000
_cell.length_b   1.000
_cell.length_c   1.000
_cell.angle_alpha   90.00
_cell.angle_beta   90.00
_cell.angle_gamma   90.00
#
_symmetry.space_group_name_H-M   'P 1'
#
loop_
_entity.id
_entity.type
_entity.pdbx_description
1 polymer ?
#
loop_
_entity_poly.entity_id
_entity_poly.type
_entity_poly.pdbx_seq_one_letter_code
_entity_poly.pdbx_strand_id
1 'polypeptide(L)'
;MTKHKTPLSQITIAAPPGSSTSGRYPSSLPYPTAMSVYTETSSRTLLTLPGEIQNKIVGKLEPLDLLLLRATCRHFRNIIPPLNIHELLVAESSKTGMERDLYACRLCLRLRHSSHFADTMMKKGKRKLAGGGISRFCVECGLKPPPGQNGYSPGTHITRNGVVSVICIYCTCLARPSQDRDGKNTQYCTGCWARTPEGQEMRRLKEARLQRELEEREQRLQRELEEREQRRRERRAERGSDAEDTDEERPAQFYPGNDGCDDWRDLFL
;
A
#
# COMPACT_ATOMS: atom_id res chain seq x y z
N MET A 1 34.93 -30.28 16.24
CA MET A 1 33.97 -29.23 15.82
C MET A 1 34.51 -27.87 16.23
N THR A 2 35.25 -27.23 15.34
CA THR A 2 35.97 -25.97 15.56
C THR A 2 35.03 -24.78 15.40
N LYS A 3 34.86 -24.00 16.48
CA LYS A 3 34.04 -22.79 16.50
C LYS A 3 34.85 -21.63 15.91
N HIS A 4 34.60 -21.28 14.64
CA HIS A 4 35.15 -20.06 14.06
C HIS A 4 34.33 -18.85 14.52
N LYS A 5 34.98 -17.97 15.30
CA LYS A 5 34.50 -16.62 15.62
C LYS A 5 34.77 -15.71 14.41
N THR A 6 33.72 -15.19 13.80
CA THR A 6 33.82 -14.16 12.75
C THR A 6 33.92 -12.77 13.40
N PRO A 7 34.86 -11.90 12.98
CA PRO A 7 35.00 -10.56 13.56
C PRO A 7 33.90 -9.61 13.07
N LEU A 8 33.40 -8.78 14.00
CA LEU A 8 32.49 -7.66 13.70
C LEU A 8 33.21 -6.61 12.86
N SER A 9 32.86 -6.50 11.59
CA SER A 9 33.20 -5.36 10.74
C SER A 9 32.29 -4.18 11.07
N GLN A 10 32.91 -3.04 11.38
CA GLN A 10 32.26 -1.76 11.65
C GLN A 10 31.51 -1.27 10.41
N ILE A 11 30.20 -1.04 10.55
CA ILE A 11 29.35 -0.47 9.50
C ILE A 11 29.29 1.04 9.73
N THR A 12 29.98 1.79 8.88
CA THR A 12 29.90 3.25 8.81
C THR A 12 28.63 3.62 8.06
N ILE A 13 27.66 4.23 8.77
CA ILE A 13 26.40 4.69 8.18
C ILE A 13 26.62 6.09 7.60
N ALA A 14 26.62 6.20 6.28
CA ALA A 14 26.64 7.48 5.57
C ALA A 14 25.27 8.18 5.72
N ALA A 15 25.30 9.46 6.09
CA ALA A 15 24.13 10.31 6.22
C ALA A 15 23.52 10.66 4.83
N PRO A 16 22.19 10.75 4.69
CA PRO A 16 21.55 11.13 3.44
C PRO A 16 21.73 12.63 3.13
N PRO A 17 21.89 13.02 1.85
CA PRO A 17 22.00 14.42 1.45
C PRO A 17 20.68 15.17 1.65
N GLY A 18 20.79 16.35 2.28
CA GLY A 18 19.67 17.25 2.53
C GLY A 18 19.10 17.84 1.25
N SER A 19 17.81 17.62 1.02
CA SER A 19 17.02 18.24 -0.04
C SER A 19 16.51 19.60 0.43
N SER A 20 17.25 20.64 0.08
CA SER A 20 16.86 22.04 0.21
C SER A 20 15.88 22.43 -0.91
N THR A 21 14.58 22.37 -0.64
CA THR A 21 13.54 22.95 -1.50
C THR A 21 13.14 24.33 -0.97
N SER A 22 13.81 25.36 -1.48
CA SER A 22 13.42 26.76 -1.30
C SER A 22 12.22 27.11 -2.19
N GLY A 23 11.01 26.89 -1.68
CA GLY A 23 9.77 27.36 -2.29
C GLY A 23 9.47 28.81 -1.88
N ARG A 24 9.64 29.75 -2.82
CA ARG A 24 9.20 31.15 -2.69
C ARG A 24 7.67 31.19 -2.68
N TYR A 25 7.08 31.59 -1.57
CA TYR A 25 5.68 32.00 -1.53
C TYR A 25 5.55 33.44 -2.05
N PRO A 26 4.67 33.72 -3.02
CA PRO A 26 4.40 35.09 -3.44
C PRO A 26 3.61 35.83 -2.36
N SER A 27 4.11 37.02 -2.05
CA SER A 27 3.56 37.98 -1.12
C SER A 27 2.23 38.58 -1.60
N SER A 28 1.39 38.84 -0.60
CA SER A 28 0.42 39.94 -0.49
C SER A 28 -0.72 40.03 -1.50
N LEU A 29 -1.90 39.59 -1.06
CA LEU A 29 -3.17 40.22 -1.44
C LEU A 29 -3.73 41.00 -0.23
N PRO A 30 -4.23 42.23 -0.42
CA PRO A 30 -4.81 43.04 0.64
C PRO A 30 -6.25 42.59 0.95
N TYR A 31 -6.51 42.24 2.21
CA TYR A 31 -7.87 41.98 2.68
C TYR A 31 -8.58 43.29 3.06
N PRO A 32 -9.85 43.48 2.68
CA PRO A 32 -10.65 44.63 3.09
C PRO A 32 -11.02 44.53 4.58
N THR A 33 -10.72 45.61 5.31
CA THR A 33 -11.06 45.83 6.71
C THR A 33 -12.56 46.14 6.86
N ALA A 34 -13.39 45.10 6.92
CA ALA A 34 -14.74 45.23 7.45
C ALA A 34 -14.69 44.99 8.96
N MET A 35 -14.87 46.06 9.74
CA MET A 35 -15.01 45.99 11.20
C MET A 35 -16.34 45.30 11.55
N SER A 36 -16.31 43.98 11.59
CA SER A 36 -17.34 43.19 12.24
C SER A 36 -17.12 43.28 13.74
N VAL A 37 -18.07 43.90 14.43
CA VAL A 37 -18.20 43.83 15.89
C VAL A 37 -18.57 42.39 16.23
N TYR A 38 -17.57 41.53 16.39
CA TYR A 38 -17.76 40.20 16.95
C TYR A 38 -18.03 40.40 18.44
N THR A 39 -19.26 40.18 18.86
CA THR A 39 -19.52 39.88 20.26
C THR A 39 -18.69 38.63 20.59
N GLU A 40 -17.78 38.74 21.56
CA GLU A 40 -17.06 37.59 22.12
C GLU A 40 -18.09 36.63 22.69
N THR A 41 -18.62 35.73 21.86
CA THR A 41 -19.22 34.49 22.32
C THR A 41 -18.07 33.67 22.86
N SER A 42 -17.67 33.96 24.11
CA SER A 42 -16.69 33.21 24.88
C SER A 42 -17.02 31.74 24.70
N SER A 43 -16.26 31.04 23.85
CA SER A 43 -16.60 29.68 23.45
C SER A 43 -16.55 28.82 24.71
N ARG A 44 -17.72 28.43 25.21
CA ARG A 44 -17.81 27.55 26.38
C ARG A 44 -17.35 26.18 25.93
N THR A 45 -16.08 25.87 26.18
CA THR A 45 -15.52 24.56 25.85
C THR A 45 -15.91 23.56 26.94
N LEU A 46 -16.03 22.29 26.58
CA LEU A 46 -16.32 21.21 27.53
C LEU A 46 -15.29 21.13 28.69
N LEU A 47 -14.09 21.69 28.46
CA LEU A 47 -12.99 21.78 29.43
C LEU A 47 -13.22 22.84 30.53
N THR A 48 -14.06 23.86 30.31
CA THR A 48 -14.35 24.87 31.34
C THR A 48 -15.41 24.42 32.34
N LEU A 49 -16.04 23.26 32.12
CA LEU A 49 -17.03 22.69 33.03
C LEU A 49 -16.35 22.06 34.25
N PRO A 50 -16.96 22.11 35.45
CA PRO A 50 -16.50 21.32 36.60
C PRO A 50 -16.42 19.83 36.29
N GLY A 51 -15.47 19.13 36.90
CA GLY A 51 -15.19 17.71 36.61
C GLY A 51 -16.39 16.79 36.83
N GLU A 52 -17.27 17.11 37.79
CA GLU A 52 -18.49 16.36 38.07
C GLU A 52 -19.46 16.42 36.90
N ILE A 53 -19.59 17.58 36.26
CA ILE A 53 -20.45 17.78 35.08
C ILE A 53 -19.85 17.05 33.88
N GLN A 54 -18.53 17.12 33.71
CA GLN A 54 -17.83 16.37 32.66
C GLN A 54 -18.06 14.86 32.82
N ASN A 55 -17.93 14.32 34.03
CA ASN A 55 -18.17 12.90 34.31
C ASN A 55 -19.63 12.50 34.06
N LYS A 56 -20.60 13.36 34.39
CA LYS A 56 -22.02 13.13 34.05
C LYS A 56 -22.26 13.08 32.54
N ILE A 57 -21.61 13.96 31.78
CA ILE A 57 -21.69 13.96 30.30
C ILE A 57 -21.06 12.67 29.76
N VAL A 58 -19.83 12.35 30.18
CA VAL A 58 -19.10 11.15 29.77
C VAL A 58 -19.91 9.88 30.06
N GLY A 59 -20.56 9.77 31.21
CA GLY A 59 -21.40 8.62 31.57
C GLY A 59 -22.67 8.45 30.74
N LYS A 60 -22.99 9.39 29.83
CA LYS A 60 -24.13 9.32 28.91
C LYS A 60 -23.73 9.09 27.45
N LEU A 61 -22.43 9.10 27.14
CA LEU A 61 -21.93 8.91 25.78
C LEU A 61 -21.91 7.44 25.37
N GLU A 62 -22.15 7.16 24.09
CA GLU A 62 -21.98 5.82 23.54
C GLU A 62 -20.49 5.43 23.49
N PRO A 63 -20.15 4.11 23.46
CA PRO A 63 -18.77 3.65 23.40
C PRO A 63 -17.94 4.27 22.26
N LEU A 64 -18.56 4.54 21.10
CA LEU A 64 -17.87 5.20 19.98
C LEU A 64 -17.57 6.67 20.28
N ASP A 65 -18.52 7.40 20.86
CA ASP A 65 -18.34 8.80 21.24
C ASP A 65 -17.30 8.95 22.35
N LEU A 66 -17.26 8.01 23.29
CA LEU A 66 -16.21 7.93 24.30
C LEU A 66 -14.82 7.80 23.67
N LEU A 67 -14.65 6.94 22.66
CA LEU A 67 -13.39 6.79 21.94
C LEU A 67 -12.98 8.07 21.22
N LEU A 68 -13.92 8.73 20.55
CA LEU A 68 -13.68 9.99 19.85
C LEU A 68 -13.29 11.08 20.83
N LEU A 69 -14.06 11.28 21.91
CA LEU A 69 -13.78 12.25 22.96
C LEU A 69 -12.42 12.01 23.60
N ARG A 70 -12.09 10.74 23.93
CA ARG A 70 -10.79 10.33 24.45
C ARG A 70 -9.63 10.68 23.51
N ALA A 71 -9.86 10.65 22.20
CA ALA A 71 -8.85 10.98 21.19
C ALA A 71 -8.65 12.49 20.99
N THR A 72 -9.61 13.33 21.38
CA THR A 72 -9.54 14.78 21.16
C THR A 72 -8.47 15.49 21.99
N CYS A 73 -8.32 15.17 23.28
CA CYS A 73 -7.40 15.87 24.16
C CYS A 73 -6.83 14.99 25.29
N ARG A 74 -5.73 15.44 25.90
CA ARG A 74 -5.05 14.73 27.01
C ARG A 74 -5.92 14.63 28.27
N HIS A 75 -6.75 15.64 28.54
CA HIS A 75 -7.64 15.67 29.69
C HIS A 75 -8.66 14.53 29.66
N PHE A 76 -9.44 14.43 28.58
CA PHE A 76 -10.40 13.32 28.39
C PHE A 76 -9.72 11.96 28.29
N ARG A 77 -8.50 11.91 27.76
CA ARG A 77 -7.70 10.68 27.76
C ARG A 77 -7.38 10.15 29.17
N ASN A 78 -7.26 11.06 30.15
CA ASN A 78 -6.95 10.71 31.54
C ASN A 78 -8.21 10.37 32.34
N ILE A 79 -9.32 11.07 32.12
CA ILE A 79 -10.55 10.84 32.90
C ILE A 79 -11.43 9.72 32.37
N ILE A 80 -11.43 9.49 31.06
CA ILE A 80 -12.14 8.34 30.46
C ILE A 80 -11.22 7.12 30.66
N PRO A 81 -11.70 5.96 31.14
CA PRO A 81 -10.88 4.75 31.17
C PRO A 81 -10.69 4.15 29.76
N PRO A 82 -9.65 3.33 29.52
CA PRO A 82 -9.56 2.53 28.30
C PRO A 82 -10.76 1.59 28.18
N LEU A 83 -11.37 1.49 27.00
CA LEU A 83 -12.52 0.61 26.78
C LEU A 83 -12.10 -0.86 26.79
N ASN A 84 -12.98 -1.70 27.31
CA ASN A 84 -12.87 -3.16 27.23
C ASN A 84 -13.20 -3.64 25.80
N ILE A 85 -12.67 -4.80 25.41
CA ILE A 85 -12.96 -5.42 24.11
C ILE A 85 -14.45 -5.62 23.86
N HIS A 86 -15.24 -5.94 24.90
CA HIS A 86 -16.69 -6.08 24.76
C HIS A 86 -17.38 -4.77 24.37
N GLU A 87 -16.97 -3.65 24.96
CA GLU A 87 -17.50 -2.33 24.63
C GLU A 87 -17.11 -1.92 23.20
N LEU A 88 -15.89 -2.27 22.77
CA LEU A 88 -15.46 -2.07 21.38
C LEU A 88 -16.28 -2.91 20.40
N LEU A 89 -16.68 -4.13 20.76
CA LEU A 89 -17.53 -4.97 19.91
C LEU A 89 -18.98 -4.46 19.83
N VAL A 90 -19.48 -3.87 20.91
CA VAL A 90 -20.77 -3.13 20.89
C VAL A 90 -20.64 -1.92 19.95
N ALA A 91 -19.56 -1.15 20.06
CA ALA A 91 -19.29 -0.01 19.18
C ALA A 91 -19.14 -0.41 17.71
N GLU A 92 -18.48 -1.53 17.42
CA GLU A 92 -18.35 -2.12 16.09
C GLU A 92 -19.72 -2.47 15.48
N SER A 93 -20.64 -2.96 16.32
CA SER A 93 -21.99 -3.39 15.91
C SER A 93 -22.99 -2.24 15.84
N SER A 94 -22.61 -1.03 16.27
CA SER A 94 -23.43 0.18 16.14
C SER A 94 -23.61 0.56 14.66
N LYS A 95 -24.66 1.34 14.36
CA LYS A 95 -24.92 1.85 13.01
C LYS A 95 -23.69 2.56 12.44
N THR A 96 -23.08 3.46 13.20
CA THR A 96 -21.89 4.21 12.81
C THR A 96 -20.67 3.30 12.59
N GLY A 97 -20.51 2.26 13.41
CA GLY A 97 -19.43 1.27 13.26
C GLY A 97 -19.57 0.42 11.99
N MET A 98 -20.80 0.07 11.62
CA MET A 98 -21.11 -0.64 10.38
C MET A 98 -20.91 0.26 9.16
N GLU A 99 -21.44 1.48 9.16
CA GLU A 99 -21.33 2.45 8.06
C GLU A 99 -19.90 2.82 7.72
N ARG A 100 -19.02 2.93 8.73
CA ARG A 100 -17.60 3.29 8.56
C ARG A 100 -16.67 2.09 8.45
N ASP A 101 -17.24 0.91 8.29
CA ASP A 101 -16.54 -0.37 8.23
C ASP A 101 -15.44 -0.56 9.30
N LEU A 102 -15.79 -0.24 10.54
CA LEU A 102 -14.89 -0.35 11.69
C LEU A 102 -14.90 -1.76 12.28
N TYR A 103 -13.77 -2.15 12.86
CA TYR A 103 -13.54 -3.41 13.55
C TYR A 103 -12.72 -3.20 14.82
N ALA A 104 -13.05 -3.94 15.88
CA ALA A 104 -12.33 -3.90 17.15
C ALA A 104 -11.05 -4.75 17.10
N CYS A 105 -9.92 -4.15 17.53
CA CYS A 105 -8.67 -4.86 17.73
C CYS A 105 -8.47 -5.19 19.22
N ARG A 106 -8.37 -6.48 19.57
CA ARG A 106 -8.13 -6.94 20.95
C ARG A 106 -6.81 -6.46 21.54
N LEU A 107 -5.76 -6.34 20.73
CA LEU A 107 -4.41 -6.02 21.24
C LEU A 107 -4.25 -4.54 21.60
N CYS A 108 -4.58 -3.61 20.68
CA CYS A 108 -4.48 -2.17 20.97
C CYS A 108 -5.74 -1.53 21.57
N LEU A 109 -6.83 -2.29 21.71
CA LEU A 109 -8.13 -1.80 22.22
C LEU A 109 -8.62 -0.54 21.49
N ARG A 110 -8.57 -0.58 20.16
CA ARG A 110 -9.05 0.50 19.27
C ARG A 110 -9.94 -0.06 18.19
N LEU A 111 -10.91 0.75 17.73
CA LEU A 111 -11.60 0.54 16.46
C LEU A 111 -10.70 0.99 15.31
N ARG A 112 -10.57 0.17 14.28
CA ARG A 112 -9.83 0.46 13.05
C ARG A 112 -10.67 0.08 11.84
N HIS A 113 -10.44 0.76 10.73
CA HIS A 113 -11.07 0.40 9.46
C HIS A 113 -10.66 -1.01 9.02
N SER A 114 -11.52 -1.70 8.27
CA SER A 114 -11.29 -3.05 7.74
C SER A 114 -9.95 -3.22 7.02
N SER A 115 -9.52 -2.20 6.29
CA SER A 115 -8.22 -2.13 5.61
C SER A 115 -7.00 -2.26 6.55
N HIS A 116 -7.16 -2.18 7.86
CA HIS A 116 -6.10 -2.45 8.83
C HIS A 116 -6.09 -3.89 9.36
N PHE A 117 -7.01 -4.74 8.92
CA PHE A 117 -7.09 -6.15 9.30
C PHE A 117 -6.73 -7.04 8.11
N ALA A 118 -6.24 -8.25 8.41
CA ALA A 118 -6.12 -9.28 7.39
C ALA A 118 -7.52 -9.79 7.01
N ASP A 119 -7.70 -10.17 5.74
CA ASP A 119 -8.96 -10.73 5.24
C ASP A 119 -9.41 -11.95 6.07
N THR A 120 -8.45 -12.76 6.53
CA THR A 120 -8.71 -13.94 7.39
C THR A 120 -9.25 -13.57 8.77
N MET A 121 -9.00 -12.34 9.24
CA MET A 121 -9.56 -11.80 10.48
C MET A 121 -10.97 -11.25 10.31
N MET A 122 -11.42 -11.02 9.07
CA MET A 122 -12.76 -10.50 8.76
C MET A 122 -13.69 -11.58 8.19
N LYS A 123 -13.14 -12.70 7.70
CA LYS A 123 -13.86 -13.83 7.12
C LYS A 123 -14.27 -14.87 8.17
N LYS A 124 -15.19 -15.77 7.78
CA LYS A 124 -15.68 -16.92 8.58
C LYS A 124 -16.28 -16.48 9.94
N GLY A 125 -16.14 -17.29 10.99
CA GLY A 125 -16.67 -17.04 12.34
C GLY A 125 -16.10 -15.80 13.06
N LYS A 126 -15.27 -14.99 12.39
CA LYS A 126 -14.74 -13.72 12.89
C LYS A 126 -15.39 -12.49 12.22
N ARG A 127 -16.44 -12.68 11.41
CA ARG A 127 -17.23 -11.58 10.84
C ARG A 127 -17.89 -10.73 11.94
N LYS A 128 -18.35 -9.53 11.60
CA LYS A 128 -19.21 -8.71 12.50
C LYS A 128 -20.40 -9.55 12.95
N LEU A 129 -20.83 -9.40 14.20
CA LEU A 129 -21.92 -10.15 14.84
C LEU A 129 -21.66 -11.66 15.05
N ALA A 130 -20.50 -12.19 14.64
CA ALA A 130 -20.09 -13.54 15.02
C ALA A 130 -19.28 -13.52 16.33
N GLY A 131 -19.44 -14.56 17.16
CA GLY A 131 -18.78 -14.65 18.46
C GLY A 131 -17.23 -14.65 18.42
N GLY A 132 -16.62 -14.88 17.24
CA GLY A 132 -15.16 -14.90 17.09
C GLY A 132 -14.49 -13.53 17.03
N GLY A 133 -15.24 -12.42 17.12
CA GLY A 133 -14.71 -11.06 17.02
C GLY A 133 -13.65 -10.71 18.07
N ILE A 134 -13.71 -11.34 19.25
CA ILE A 134 -12.75 -11.16 20.36
C ILE A 134 -11.33 -11.58 19.97
N SER A 135 -11.16 -12.49 19.00
CA SER A 135 -9.84 -12.99 18.58
C SER A 135 -9.14 -12.11 17.53
N ARG A 136 -9.77 -11.02 17.09
CA ARG A 136 -9.24 -10.16 16.02
C ARG A 136 -8.17 -9.20 16.53
N PHE A 137 -7.16 -8.98 15.70
CA PHE A 137 -6.16 -7.94 15.89
C PHE A 137 -5.79 -7.31 14.55
N CYS A 138 -5.45 -6.02 14.57
CA CYS A 138 -5.02 -5.33 13.36
C CYS A 138 -3.62 -5.79 12.94
N VAL A 139 -3.27 -5.56 11.68
CA VAL A 139 -1.98 -5.95 11.10
C VAL A 139 -0.81 -5.35 11.88
N GLU A 140 -0.89 -4.07 12.28
CA GLU A 140 0.13 -3.41 13.09
C GLU A 140 0.41 -4.16 14.41
N CYS A 141 -0.65 -4.55 15.13
CA CYS A 141 -0.50 -5.30 16.37
C CYS A 141 -0.06 -6.74 16.13
N GLY A 142 -0.46 -7.35 15.01
CA GLY A 142 -0.01 -8.68 14.63
C GLY A 142 1.49 -8.72 14.29
N LEU A 143 2.04 -7.65 13.71
CA LEU A 143 3.46 -7.52 13.40
C LEU A 143 4.31 -7.19 14.64
N LYS A 144 3.75 -6.43 15.58
CA LYS A 144 4.41 -6.01 16.82
C LYS A 144 3.51 -6.32 18.02
N PRO A 145 3.31 -7.60 18.34
CA PRO A 145 2.45 -7.97 19.46
C PRO A 145 3.08 -7.48 20.78
N PRO A 146 2.26 -7.05 21.75
CA PRO A 146 2.74 -6.83 23.12
C PRO A 146 3.39 -8.10 23.69
N PRO A 147 4.33 -7.98 24.65
CA PRO A 147 4.94 -9.14 25.30
C PRO A 147 3.89 -10.11 25.86
N GLY A 148 4.06 -11.41 25.58
CA GLY A 148 3.13 -12.46 26.02
C GLY A 148 1.85 -12.59 25.18
N GLN A 149 1.69 -11.81 24.11
CA GLN A 149 0.59 -11.97 23.16
C GLN A 149 1.07 -12.62 21.86
N ASN A 150 0.19 -13.38 21.22
CA ASN A 150 0.50 -14.02 19.94
C ASN A 150 0.27 -13.02 18.79
N GLY A 151 1.28 -12.85 17.95
CA GLY A 151 1.21 -12.12 16.69
C GLY A 151 1.23 -13.04 15.48
N TYR A 152 1.55 -12.49 14.31
CA TYR A 152 1.84 -13.27 13.13
C TYR A 152 3.28 -13.79 13.18
N SER A 153 3.47 -15.08 12.92
CA SER A 153 4.81 -15.68 12.87
C SER A 153 5.53 -15.31 11.57
N PRO A 154 6.87 -15.19 11.58
CA PRO A 154 7.65 -15.10 10.34
C PRO A 154 7.31 -16.24 9.37
N GLY A 155 7.27 -15.93 8.08
CA GLY A 155 6.84 -16.82 7.00
C GLY A 155 5.33 -16.85 6.75
N THR A 156 4.52 -16.23 7.62
CA THR A 156 3.06 -16.16 7.44
C THR A 156 2.68 -15.26 6.27
N HIS A 157 1.80 -15.76 5.39
CA HIS A 157 1.14 -14.94 4.37
C HIS A 157 -0.08 -14.23 4.95
N ILE A 158 -0.18 -12.94 4.66
CA ILE A 158 -1.28 -12.07 5.10
C ILE A 158 -1.92 -11.48 3.84
N THR A 159 -3.19 -11.77 3.63
CA THR A 159 -3.99 -11.14 2.57
C THR A 159 -4.73 -9.93 3.14
N ARG A 160 -4.63 -8.80 2.46
CA ARG A 160 -5.30 -7.55 2.82
C ARG A 160 -5.86 -6.91 1.56
N ASN A 161 -7.18 -6.75 1.49
CA ASN A 161 -7.89 -6.24 0.32
C ASN A 161 -7.51 -7.03 -0.95
N GLY A 162 -7.45 -8.37 -0.84
CA GLY A 162 -7.05 -9.25 -1.93
C GLY A 162 -5.54 -9.27 -2.25
N VAL A 163 -4.73 -8.35 -1.72
CA VAL A 163 -3.28 -8.32 -1.94
C VAL A 163 -2.57 -9.22 -0.94
N VAL A 164 -1.83 -10.22 -1.43
CA VAL A 164 -1.03 -11.12 -0.59
C VAL A 164 0.32 -10.48 -0.26
N SER A 165 0.62 -10.41 1.03
CA SER A 165 1.92 -10.03 1.59
C SER A 165 2.48 -11.19 2.42
N VAL A 166 3.78 -11.20 2.69
CA VAL A 166 4.44 -12.16 3.58
C VAL A 166 5.25 -11.41 4.63
N ILE A 167 5.26 -11.93 5.86
CA ILE A 167 6.27 -11.53 6.85
C ILE A 167 7.52 -12.32 6.54
N CYS A 168 8.51 -11.70 5.92
CA CYS A 168 9.68 -12.43 5.45
C CYS A 168 10.43 -13.09 6.62
N ILE A 169 10.78 -14.37 6.49
CA ILE A 169 11.58 -15.10 7.50
C ILE A 169 12.93 -14.42 7.78
N TYR A 170 13.54 -13.81 6.76
CA TYR A 170 14.88 -13.23 6.87
C TYR A 170 14.87 -11.81 7.45
N CYS A 171 14.13 -10.88 6.84
CA CYS A 171 14.15 -9.47 7.25
C CYS A 171 12.99 -9.07 8.17
N THR A 172 12.08 -9.99 8.49
CA THR A 172 10.87 -9.80 9.32
C THR A 172 9.93 -8.66 8.89
N CYS A 173 10.19 -8.05 7.74
CA CYS A 173 9.36 -7.00 7.17
C CYS A 173 8.15 -7.60 6.45
N LEU A 174 7.02 -6.90 6.52
CA LEU A 174 5.85 -7.19 5.70
C LEU A 174 6.08 -6.66 4.28
N ALA A 175 6.17 -7.54 3.30
CA ALA A 175 6.43 -7.18 1.90
C ALA A 175 5.74 -8.14 0.93
N ARG A 176 5.81 -7.86 -0.37
CA ARG A 176 5.27 -8.75 -1.41
C ARG A 176 6.03 -10.10 -1.37
N PRO A 177 5.35 -11.25 -1.36
CA PRO A 177 6.00 -12.54 -1.44
C PRO A 177 6.67 -12.72 -2.79
N SER A 178 7.78 -13.46 -2.82
CA SER A 178 8.35 -13.99 -4.06
C SER A 178 7.60 -15.22 -4.50
N GLN A 179 7.66 -15.54 -5.78
CA GLN A 179 7.11 -16.77 -6.34
C GLN A 179 8.23 -17.77 -6.64
N ASP A 180 7.98 -19.05 -6.38
CA ASP A 180 8.86 -20.14 -6.78
C ASP A 180 8.66 -20.49 -8.28
N ARG A 181 9.31 -21.56 -8.75
CA ARG A 181 9.21 -22.01 -10.16
C ARG A 181 7.80 -22.45 -10.54
N ASP A 182 6.99 -22.86 -9.56
CA ASP A 182 5.60 -23.29 -9.74
C ASP A 182 4.62 -22.10 -9.66
N GLY A 183 5.11 -20.88 -9.43
CA GLY A 183 4.29 -19.69 -9.21
C GLY A 183 3.68 -19.62 -7.80
N LYS A 184 4.08 -20.49 -6.87
CA LYS A 184 3.59 -20.49 -5.49
C LYS A 184 4.32 -19.44 -4.67
N ASN A 185 3.59 -18.79 -3.77
CA ASN A 185 4.17 -17.78 -2.89
C ASN A 185 5.12 -18.42 -1.87
N THR A 186 6.37 -18.00 -1.90
CA THR A 186 7.41 -18.38 -0.94
C THR A 186 7.22 -17.66 0.40
N GLN A 187 7.94 -18.12 1.43
CA GLN A 187 7.99 -17.49 2.76
C GLN A 187 8.96 -16.29 2.83
N TYR A 188 9.51 -15.86 1.69
CA TYR A 188 10.47 -14.78 1.56
C TYR A 188 9.87 -13.62 0.79
N CYS A 189 10.27 -12.40 1.13
CA CYS A 189 9.95 -11.25 0.29
C CYS A 189 10.82 -11.25 -0.98
N THR A 190 10.38 -10.52 -2.01
CA THR A 190 11.08 -10.38 -3.31
C THR A 190 12.57 -10.03 -3.15
N GLY A 191 12.89 -9.09 -2.26
CA GLY A 191 14.26 -8.66 -2.02
C GLY A 191 15.13 -9.72 -1.34
N CYS A 192 14.62 -10.45 -0.34
CA CYS A 192 15.38 -11.50 0.34
C CYS A 192 15.50 -12.76 -0.51
N TRP A 193 14.46 -13.10 -1.27
CA TRP A 193 14.48 -14.25 -2.18
C TRP A 193 15.49 -14.08 -3.31
N ALA A 194 15.58 -12.89 -3.90
CA ALA A 194 16.57 -12.60 -4.94
C ALA A 194 18.02 -12.80 -4.48
N ARG A 195 18.26 -12.86 -3.16
CA ARG A 195 19.57 -13.15 -2.58
C ARG A 195 19.82 -14.65 -2.36
N THR A 196 18.78 -15.50 -2.35
CA THR A 196 18.99 -16.94 -2.21
C THR A 196 19.54 -17.54 -3.51
N PRO A 197 20.27 -18.68 -3.45
CA PRO A 197 20.77 -19.35 -4.64
C PRO A 197 19.67 -19.64 -5.68
N GLU A 198 18.49 -20.07 -5.23
CA GLU A 198 17.35 -20.38 -6.09
C GLU A 198 16.79 -19.14 -6.77
N GLY A 199 16.69 -18.03 -6.03
CA GLY A 199 16.25 -16.74 -6.59
C GLY A 199 17.24 -16.17 -7.59
N GLN A 200 18.54 -16.31 -7.34
CA GLN A 200 19.59 -15.92 -8.28
C GLN A 200 19.54 -16.76 -9.56
N GLU A 201 19.39 -18.08 -9.46
CA GLU A 201 19.26 -18.98 -10.61
C GLU A 201 18.02 -18.65 -11.45
N MET A 202 16.87 -18.43 -10.80
CA MET A 202 15.63 -18.05 -11.49
C MET A 202 15.79 -16.72 -12.24
N ARG A 203 16.48 -15.74 -11.64
CA ARG A 203 16.78 -14.47 -12.30
C ARG A 203 17.63 -14.69 -13.55
N ARG A 204 18.70 -15.48 -13.48
CA ARG A 204 19.54 -15.84 -14.63
C ARG A 204 18.75 -16.52 -15.74
N LEU A 205 17.88 -17.48 -15.39
CA LEU A 205 17.02 -18.17 -16.37
C LEU A 205 16.05 -17.20 -17.07
N LYS A 206 15.48 -16.25 -16.33
CA LYS A 206 14.57 -15.24 -16.89
C LYS A 206 15.32 -14.26 -17.81
N GLU A 207 16.50 -13.81 -17.40
CA GLU A 207 17.37 -12.95 -18.21
C GLU A 207 17.80 -13.68 -19.50
N ALA A 208 18.24 -14.94 -19.41
CA ALA A 208 18.61 -15.75 -20.57
C ALA A 208 17.43 -16.05 -21.52
N ARG A 209 16.21 -16.19 -20.99
CA ARG A 209 15.00 -16.31 -21.82
C ARG A 209 14.70 -15.00 -22.56
N LEU A 210 14.71 -13.88 -21.86
CA LEU A 210 14.46 -12.57 -22.46
C LEU A 210 15.49 -12.26 -23.55
N GLN A 211 16.76 -12.61 -23.31
CA GLN A 211 17.82 -12.43 -24.28
C GLN A 211 17.57 -13.24 -25.55
N ARG A 212 17.19 -14.53 -25.43
CA ARG A 212 16.80 -15.35 -26.60
C ARG A 212 15.62 -14.76 -27.35
N GLU A 213 14.60 -14.27 -26.65
CA GLU A 213 13.43 -13.63 -27.27
C GLU A 213 13.82 -12.35 -28.04
N LEU A 214 14.80 -11.57 -27.53
CA LEU A 214 15.34 -10.40 -28.22
C LEU A 214 16.17 -10.78 -29.44
N GLU A 215 17.09 -11.74 -29.31
CA GLU A 215 17.91 -12.25 -30.42
C GLU A 215 17.04 -12.82 -31.55
N GLU A 216 16.00 -13.59 -31.22
CA GLU A 216 15.03 -14.10 -32.19
C GLU A 216 14.25 -12.97 -32.89
N ARG A 217 13.90 -11.91 -32.15
CA ARG A 217 13.23 -10.73 -32.70
C ARG A 217 14.15 -9.96 -33.66
N GLU A 218 15.42 -9.78 -33.29
CA GLU A 218 16.43 -9.14 -34.14
C GLU A 218 16.68 -9.94 -35.41
N GLN A 219 16.87 -11.26 -35.30
CA GLN A 219 17.02 -12.15 -36.47
C GLN A 219 15.80 -12.11 -37.39
N ARG A 220 14.58 -12.00 -36.84
CA ARG A 220 13.36 -11.87 -37.64
C ARG A 220 13.36 -10.57 -38.43
N LEU A 221 13.69 -9.45 -37.79
CA LEU A 221 13.78 -8.15 -38.45
C LEU A 221 14.86 -8.15 -39.53
N GLN A 222 16.00 -8.76 -39.26
CA GLN A 222 17.08 -8.86 -40.23
C GLN A 222 16.66 -9.67 -41.46
N ARG A 223 16.03 -10.84 -41.28
CA ARG A 223 15.50 -11.63 -42.40
C ARG A 223 14.47 -10.86 -43.22
N GLU A 224 13.59 -10.10 -42.57
CA GLU A 224 12.60 -9.28 -43.26
C GLU A 224 13.26 -8.16 -44.09
N LEU A 225 14.29 -7.50 -43.54
CA LEU A 225 15.05 -6.49 -44.26
C LEU A 225 15.80 -7.08 -45.47
N GLU A 226 16.46 -8.22 -45.30
CA GLU A 226 17.15 -8.94 -46.38
C GLU A 226 16.16 -9.35 -47.48
N GLU A 227 14.99 -9.88 -47.11
CA GLU A 227 13.94 -10.23 -48.06
C GLU A 227 13.36 -9.00 -48.78
N ARG A 228 13.16 -7.88 -48.07
CA ARG A 228 12.78 -6.60 -48.67
C ARG A 228 13.84 -6.11 -49.66
N GLU A 229 15.12 -6.21 -49.33
CA GLU A 229 16.22 -5.83 -50.21
C GLU A 229 16.29 -6.75 -51.44
N GLN A 230 16.16 -8.06 -51.25
CA GLN A 230 16.13 -9.03 -52.35
C GLN A 230 14.98 -8.73 -53.31
N ARG A 231 13.76 -8.48 -52.80
CA ARG A 231 12.62 -8.06 -53.62
C ARG A 231 12.90 -6.77 -54.39
N ARG A 232 13.59 -5.80 -53.78
CA ARG A 232 14.01 -4.56 -54.48
C ARG A 232 14.99 -4.86 -55.61
N ARG A 233 15.96 -5.76 -55.38
CA ARG A 233 16.94 -6.17 -56.41
C ARG A 233 16.27 -6.91 -57.58
N GLU A 234 15.36 -7.83 -57.29
CA GLU A 234 14.59 -8.57 -58.31
C GLU A 234 13.74 -7.62 -59.17
N ARG A 235 13.02 -6.68 -58.55
CA ARG A 235 12.24 -5.66 -59.29
C ARG A 235 13.11 -4.78 -60.20
N ARG A 236 14.29 -4.37 -59.72
CA ARG A 236 15.26 -3.60 -60.53
C ARG A 236 15.74 -4.40 -61.74
N ALA A 237 16.03 -5.68 -61.55
CA ALA A 237 16.49 -6.55 -62.64
C ALA A 237 15.41 -6.77 -63.71
N GLU A 238 14.13 -6.87 -63.32
CA GLU A 238 13.03 -7.13 -64.25
C GLU A 238 12.59 -5.89 -65.04
N ARG A 239 12.49 -4.71 -64.40
CA ARG A 239 11.89 -3.50 -65.01
C ARG A 239 12.87 -2.52 -65.64
N GLY A 240 14.18 -2.74 -65.53
CA GLY A 240 15.21 -2.06 -66.34
C GLY A 240 15.35 -0.54 -66.16
N SER A 241 14.67 0.07 -65.20
CA SER A 241 14.78 1.50 -64.88
C SER A 241 14.39 1.76 -63.43
N ASP A 242 15.15 2.62 -62.75
CA ASP A 242 14.86 3.20 -61.45
C ASP A 242 13.66 4.16 -61.55
N ALA A 243 12.49 3.65 -61.93
CA ALA A 243 11.27 4.32 -61.51
C ALA A 243 11.31 4.26 -59.98
N GLU A 244 11.74 5.36 -59.37
CA GLU A 244 11.69 5.56 -57.94
C GLU A 244 10.25 5.34 -57.51
N ASP A 245 9.93 4.11 -57.10
CA ASP A 245 8.88 3.87 -56.13
C ASP A 245 9.35 4.61 -54.88
N THR A 246 9.17 5.94 -54.88
CA THR A 246 8.86 6.69 -53.68
C THR A 246 7.59 6.07 -53.15
N ASP A 247 7.74 4.92 -52.49
CA ASP A 247 7.04 4.62 -51.27
C ASP A 247 7.43 5.77 -50.30
N GLU A 248 6.98 6.99 -50.58
CA GLU A 248 6.51 7.87 -49.52
C GLU A 248 5.48 6.98 -48.81
N GLU A 249 5.96 6.21 -47.83
CA GLU A 249 5.22 5.88 -46.64
C GLU A 249 4.73 7.24 -46.16
N ARG A 250 3.62 7.72 -46.74
CA ARG A 250 2.89 8.89 -46.32
C ARG A 250 2.60 8.54 -44.88
N PRO A 251 3.38 9.08 -43.92
CA PRO A 251 3.47 8.52 -42.58
C PRO A 251 2.03 8.51 -42.13
N ALA A 252 1.48 7.31 -41.93
CA ALA A 252 0.04 7.09 -41.83
C ALA A 252 -0.47 8.22 -40.98
N GLN A 253 -1.14 9.20 -41.61
CA GLN A 253 -1.49 10.44 -40.94
C GLN A 253 -2.21 9.94 -39.72
N PHE A 254 -1.58 10.12 -38.58
CA PHE A 254 -2.15 9.80 -37.30
C PHE A 254 -3.27 10.83 -37.21
N TYR A 255 -4.40 10.53 -37.83
CA TYR A 255 -5.66 11.05 -37.39
C TYR A 255 -5.69 10.53 -35.96
N PRO A 256 -5.52 11.38 -34.92
CA PRO A 256 -5.96 10.98 -33.60
C PRO A 256 -7.43 10.65 -33.80
N GLY A 257 -7.68 9.36 -34.01
CA GLY A 257 -8.99 8.78 -33.87
C GLY A 257 -9.48 9.35 -32.57
N ASN A 258 -10.59 10.08 -32.67
CA ASN A 258 -11.39 10.53 -31.57
C ASN A 258 -11.98 9.26 -30.91
N ASP A 259 -11.10 8.41 -30.39
CA ASP A 259 -11.38 7.24 -29.59
C ASP A 259 -11.77 7.83 -28.25
N GLY A 260 -13.06 8.17 -28.20
CA GLY A 260 -13.71 8.70 -27.02
C GLY A 260 -13.26 7.91 -25.81
N CYS A 261 -12.77 8.63 -24.81
CA CYS A 261 -13.18 8.52 -23.43
C CYS A 261 -13.69 7.13 -23.01
N ASP A 262 -12.88 6.07 -23.18
CA ASP A 262 -13.04 4.88 -22.37
C ASP A 262 -12.38 5.15 -21.04
N ASP A 263 -13.27 5.49 -20.13
CA ASP A 263 -13.12 5.82 -18.74
C ASP A 263 -12.46 4.68 -17.96
N TRP A 264 -11.15 4.76 -17.75
CA TRP A 264 -10.42 3.86 -16.84
C TRP A 264 -10.47 4.32 -15.38
N ARG A 265 -11.27 5.34 -15.01
CA ARG A 265 -11.32 5.84 -13.63
C ARG A 265 -12.20 5.05 -12.67
N ASP A 266 -12.89 4.01 -13.13
CA ASP A 266 -13.80 3.21 -12.29
C ASP A 266 -13.22 1.91 -11.70
N LEU A 267 -11.89 1.73 -11.65
CA LEU A 267 -11.28 0.54 -11.02
C LEU A 267 -10.71 0.73 -9.61
N PHE A 268 -10.89 1.90 -8.98
CA PHE A 268 -10.50 2.09 -7.58
C PHE A 268 -11.46 3.02 -6.82
N LEU A 269 -12.68 2.55 -6.57
CA LEU A 269 -13.47 2.93 -5.39
C LEU A 269 -14.16 1.70 -4.80
#